data_AF-A0A1V6CAX1-F1
#
_entry.id   AF-A0A1V6CAX1-F1
#
_cell.length_a   1.000
_cell.length_b   1.000
_cell.length_c   1.000
_cell.angle_alpha   90.00
_cell.angle_beta   90.00
_cell.angle_gamma   90.00
#
_symmetry.space_group_name_H-M   'P 1'
#
loop_
_entity.id
_entity.type
_entity.pdbx_description
1 polymer ?
#
loop_
_entity_poly.entity_id
_entity_poly.type
_entity_poly.pdbx_seq_one_letter_code
_entity_poly.pdbx_strand_id
1 'polypeptide(L)'
;MKSISEVLGSLQLLLPLDFDLQEVFESYLTTEHKGFLSLLRVIEPCVEIFPEGNQHIGRPSYSVLPFLRAVLAKRYFKIGATSELRLRLLSDVNLRQICGCFMSTGFP
;
A
#
# COMPACT_ATOMS: atom_id res chain seq x y z
N MET A 1 -17.80 11.15 -13.19
CA MET A 1 -18.22 11.28 -11.77
C MET A 1 -16.95 11.48 -10.97
N LYS A 2 -16.86 12.55 -10.17
CA LYS A 2 -15.69 12.79 -9.30
C LYS A 2 -15.70 11.77 -8.17
N SER A 3 -14.56 11.21 -7.81
CA SER A 3 -14.48 10.25 -6.69
C SER A 3 -14.74 10.98 -5.38
N ILE A 4 -15.30 10.29 -4.38
CA ILE A 4 -15.52 10.86 -3.04
C ILE A 4 -14.20 11.41 -2.46
N SER A 5 -13.08 10.74 -2.74
CA SER A 5 -11.73 11.17 -2.36
C SER A 5 -11.32 12.50 -3.01
N GLU A 6 -11.64 12.71 -4.29
CA GLU A 6 -11.37 14.00 -4.97
C GLU A 6 -12.26 15.12 -4.41
N VAL A 7 -13.52 14.81 -4.10
CA VAL A 7 -14.44 15.78 -3.49
C VAL A 7 -13.95 16.16 -2.09
N LEU A 8 -13.56 15.19 -1.27
CA LEU A 8 -13.03 15.41 0.08
C LEU A 8 -11.68 16.15 0.05
N GLY A 9 -10.77 15.79 -0.86
CA GLY A 9 -9.50 16.50 -1.04
C GLY A 9 -9.70 17.95 -1.52
N SER A 10 -10.68 18.20 -2.38
CA SER A 10 -11.05 19.57 -2.77
C SER A 10 -11.69 20.37 -1.64
N LEU A 11 -12.37 19.70 -0.69
CA LEU A 11 -12.95 20.34 0.49
C LEU A 11 -11.90 20.74 1.54
N GLN A 12 -10.82 19.97 1.70
CA GLN A 12 -9.69 20.33 2.58
C GLN A 12 -9.01 21.65 2.15
N LEU A 13 -8.97 21.93 0.84
CA LEU A 13 -8.45 23.19 0.31
C LEU A 13 -9.37 24.39 0.60
N LEU A 14 -10.66 24.15 0.82
CA LEU A 14 -11.71 25.17 0.97
C LEU A 14 -12.15 25.40 2.43
N LEU A 15 -11.98 24.40 3.28
CA LEU A 15 -12.35 24.43 4.70
C LEU A 15 -11.14 23.98 5.53
N PRO A 16 -10.87 24.57 6.71
CA PRO A 16 -9.80 24.15 7.61
C PRO A 16 -10.17 22.84 8.32
N LEU A 17 -10.44 21.80 7.54
CA LEU A 17 -10.72 20.45 7.97
C LEU A 17 -9.50 19.61 7.61
N ASP A 18 -8.70 19.25 8.61
CA ASP A 18 -7.63 18.28 8.46
C ASP A 18 -8.25 16.88 8.37
N PHE A 19 -8.62 16.46 7.16
CA PHE A 19 -9.07 15.08 6.94
C PHE A 19 -7.86 14.20 6.70
N ASP A 20 -7.32 13.55 7.73
CA ASP A 20 -6.33 12.51 7.48
C ASP A 20 -7.04 11.27 6.88
N LEU A 21 -7.01 11.17 5.54
CA LEU A 21 -7.58 10.03 4.81
C LEU A 21 -6.92 8.71 5.25
N GLN A 22 -5.70 8.77 5.78
CA GLN A 22 -5.00 7.63 6.34
C GLN A 22 -5.56 7.23 7.71
N GLU A 23 -5.91 8.20 8.56
CA GLU A 23 -6.60 7.95 9.84
C GLU A 23 -8.00 7.33 9.62
N VAL A 24 -8.74 7.86 8.65
CA VAL A 24 -10.05 7.30 8.25
C VAL A 24 -9.88 5.88 7.74
N PHE A 25 -8.92 5.63 6.85
CA PHE A 25 -8.60 4.29 6.37
C PHE A 25 -8.22 3.34 7.52
N GLU A 26 -7.34 3.78 8.43
CA GLU A 26 -6.92 3.01 9.59
C GLU A 26 -8.07 2.69 10.54
N SER A 27 -9.06 3.57 10.68
CA SER A 27 -10.24 3.31 11.51
C SER A 27 -11.02 2.05 11.06
N TYR A 28 -11.04 1.76 9.76
CA TYR A 28 -11.70 0.59 9.17
C TYR A 28 -10.85 -0.69 9.15
N LEU A 29 -9.56 -0.60 9.52
CA LEU A 29 -8.66 -1.75 9.53
C LEU A 29 -8.87 -2.63 10.76
N THR A 30 -8.76 -3.95 10.55
CA THR A 30 -8.66 -4.90 11.67
C THR A 30 -7.36 -4.69 12.45
N THR A 31 -7.31 -5.17 13.69
CA THR A 31 -6.11 -5.09 14.54
C THR A 31 -4.88 -5.71 13.87
N GLU A 32 -5.05 -6.82 13.16
CA GLU A 32 -3.95 -7.45 12.41
C GLU A 32 -3.40 -6.56 11.29
N HIS A 33 -4.28 -5.90 10.53
CA HIS A 33 -3.88 -4.97 9.47
C HIS A 33 -3.19 -3.72 10.04
N LYS A 34 -3.67 -3.19 11.17
CA LYS A 34 -3.01 -2.09 11.90
C LYS A 34 -1.60 -2.48 12.37
N GLY A 35 -1.46 -3.70 12.89
CA GLY A 35 -0.16 -4.25 13.28
C GLY A 35 0.80 -4.37 12.08
N PHE A 36 0.30 -4.86 10.94
CA PHE A 36 1.09 -4.93 9.72
C PHE A 36 1.50 -3.54 9.21
N LEU A 37 0.59 -2.58 9.20
CA LEU A 37 0.87 -1.20 8.81
C LEU A 37 1.90 -0.53 9.73
N SER A 38 1.84 -0.81 11.04
CA SER A 38 2.84 -0.34 12.01
C SER A 38 4.23 -0.90 11.73
N LEU A 39 4.32 -2.19 11.33
CA LEU A 39 5.57 -2.80 10.91
C LEU A 39 6.14 -2.12 9.65
N LEU A 40 5.30 -1.85 8.65
CA LEU A 40 5.71 -1.18 7.42
C LEU A 40 6.25 0.23 7.69
N ARG A 41 5.61 1.00 8.58
CA ARG A 41 6.07 2.34 8.99
C ARG A 41 7.50 2.35 9.58
N VAL A 42 7.96 1.23 10.13
CA VAL A 42 9.33 1.09 10.66
C VAL A 42 10.31 0.66 9.57
N ILE A 43 9.90 -0.26 8.68
CA ILE A 43 10.79 -0.86 7.67
C ILE A 43 10.96 0.03 6.45
N GLU A 44 9.90 0.66 5.96
CA GLU A 44 9.93 1.43 4.71
C GLU A 44 10.91 2.60 4.74
N PRO A 45 11.02 3.39 5.83
CA PRO A 45 12.05 4.43 5.92
C PRO A 45 13.47 3.87 5.82
N CYS A 46 13.72 2.62 6.23
CA CYS A 46 15.04 1.99 6.07
C CYS A 46 15.37 1.64 4.62
N VAL A 47 14.35 1.51 3.76
CA VAL A 47 14.50 1.15 2.34
C VAL A 47 14.65 2.37 1.46
N GLU A 48 13.98 3.49 1.80
CA GLU A 48 14.13 4.77 1.08
C GLU A 48 15.53 5.40 1.22
N ILE A 49 16.35 4.94 2.17
CA ILE A 49 17.77 5.33 2.31
C ILE A 49 18.61 4.87 1.11
N PHE A 50 18.11 3.92 0.31
CA PHE A 50 18.76 3.49 -0.93
C PHE A 50 18.13 4.26 -2.11
N PRO A 51 18.71 5.39 -2.56
CA PRO A 51 18.16 6.11 -3.69
C PRO A 51 18.19 5.19 -4.91
N GLU A 52 17.02 4.96 -5.51
CA GLU A 52 16.91 4.34 -6.82
C GLU A 52 17.63 5.24 -7.83
N GLY A 53 18.90 4.94 -8.10
CA GLY A 53 19.74 5.65 -9.07
C GLY A 53 19.31 5.36 -10.50
N ASN A 54 18.08 5.70 -10.88
CA ASN A 54 17.51 5.32 -12.16
C ASN A 54 17.18 6.54 -13.02
N GLN A 55 18.21 7.31 -13.38
CA GLN A 55 18.16 8.18 -14.57
C GLN A 55 18.38 7.30 -15.81
N HIS A 56 17.38 6.52 -16.20
CA HIS A 56 17.47 5.70 -17.42
C HIS A 56 16.28 6.08 -18.32
N ILE A 57 16.59 6.54 -19.53
CA ILE A 57 15.59 6.84 -20.57
C ILE A 57 14.90 5.53 -20.95
N GLY A 58 13.65 5.35 -20.51
CA GLY A 58 12.88 4.12 -20.71
C GLY A 58 11.58 4.09 -19.87
N ARG A 59 10.86 2.96 -19.90
CA ARG A 59 9.68 2.74 -19.05
C ARG A 59 10.12 2.83 -17.57
N PRO A 60 9.40 3.55 -16.69
CA PRO A 60 9.78 3.64 -15.28
C PRO A 60 9.92 2.24 -14.70
N SER A 61 10.98 2.02 -13.92
CA SER A 61 11.17 0.80 -13.15
C SER A 61 9.93 0.56 -12.28
N TYR A 62 9.54 -0.71 -12.13
CA TYR A 62 8.49 -1.05 -11.19
C TYR A 62 8.89 -0.56 -9.79
N SER A 63 7.96 0.06 -9.06
CA SER A 63 8.25 0.47 -7.69
C SER A 63 8.53 -0.76 -6.84
N VAL A 64 9.65 -0.74 -6.11
CA VAL A 64 10.09 -1.87 -5.27
C VAL A 64 9.21 -2.00 -4.01
N LEU A 65 8.65 -0.89 -3.53
CA LEU A 65 7.84 -0.83 -2.31
C LEU A 65 6.62 -1.80 -2.33
N PRO A 66 5.78 -1.87 -3.38
CA PRO A 66 4.71 -2.87 -3.44
C PRO A 66 5.17 -4.32 -3.33
N PHE A 67 6.32 -4.66 -3.94
CA PHE A 67 6.86 -6.03 -3.85
C PHE A 67 7.38 -6.33 -2.44
N LEU A 68 8.10 -5.39 -1.85
CA LEU A 68 8.55 -5.50 -0.46
C LEU A 68 7.37 -5.70 0.49
N ARG A 69 6.34 -4.86 0.38
CA ARG A 69 5.11 -4.97 1.18
C ARG A 69 4.45 -6.34 1.00
N ALA A 70 4.35 -6.86 -0.22
CA ALA A 70 3.77 -8.17 -0.47
C ALA A 70 4.58 -9.33 0.14
N VAL A 71 5.92 -9.27 0.08
CA VAL A 71 6.79 -10.27 0.72
C VAL A 71 6.68 -10.20 2.25
N LEU A 72 6.66 -9.00 2.81
CA LEU A 72 6.46 -8.80 4.24
C LEU A 72 5.08 -9.27 4.70
N ALA A 73 4.03 -8.99 3.92
CA ALA A 73 2.68 -9.49 4.18
C ALA A 73 2.66 -11.02 4.19
N LYS A 74 3.30 -11.67 3.22
CA LYS A 74 3.42 -13.14 3.19
C LYS A 74 3.99 -13.69 4.50
N ARG A 75 5.04 -13.06 5.04
CA ARG A 75 5.67 -13.47 6.30
C ARG A 75 4.83 -13.15 7.52
N TYR A 76 4.28 -11.94 7.59
CA TYR A 76 3.49 -11.46 8.73
C TYR A 76 2.19 -12.26 8.91
N PHE A 77 1.45 -12.47 7.82
CA PHE A 77 0.20 -13.25 7.82
C PHE A 77 0.43 -14.77 7.70
N LYS A 78 1.70 -15.22 7.76
CA LYS A 78 2.09 -16.65 7.73
C LYS A 78 1.52 -17.41 6.52
N ILE A 79 1.51 -16.76 5.36
CA ILE A 79 1.00 -17.34 4.12
C ILE A 79 2.07 -18.26 3.52
N GLY A 80 1.73 -19.54 3.33
CA GLY A 80 2.68 -20.57 2.90
C GLY A 80 3.11 -20.41 1.45
N ALA A 81 2.13 -20.38 0.54
CA ALA A 81 2.38 -20.33 -0.90
C ALA A 81 2.24 -18.91 -1.49
N THR A 82 2.96 -18.63 -2.57
CA THR A 82 2.80 -17.35 -3.30
C THR A 82 1.45 -17.28 -4.02
N SER A 83 0.89 -18.42 -4.43
CA SER A 83 -0.47 -18.51 -4.97
C SER A 83 -1.53 -18.12 -3.94
N GLU A 84 -1.37 -18.54 -2.69
CA GLU A 84 -2.24 -18.15 -1.57
C GLU A 84 -2.14 -16.66 -1.26
N LEU A 85 -0.93 -16.07 -1.36
CA LEU A 85 -0.75 -14.63 -1.21
C LEU A 85 -1.54 -13.86 -2.27
N ARG A 86 -1.50 -14.31 -3.52
CA ARG A 86 -2.28 -13.72 -4.61
C ARG A 86 -3.79 -13.83 -4.34
N LEU A 87 -4.27 -14.99 -3.90
CA LEU A 87 -5.68 -15.18 -3.53
C LEU A 87 -6.08 -14.28 -2.34
N ARG A 88 -5.19 -14.12 -1.37
CA ARG A 88 -5.43 -13.25 -0.22
C ARG A 88 -5.47 -11.78 -0.62
N LEU A 89 -4.56 -11.32 -1.47
CA LEU A 89 -4.57 -9.96 -2.03
C LEU A 89 -5.79 -9.71 -2.94
N LEU A 90 -6.35 -10.74 -3.56
CA LEU A 90 -7.61 -10.63 -4.33
C LEU A 90 -8.83 -10.47 -3.44
N SER A 91 -8.88 -11.24 -2.35
CA SER A 91 -10.02 -11.30 -1.45
C SER A 91 -10.03 -10.17 -0.42
N ASP A 92 -8.86 -9.74 0.04
CA ASP A 92 -8.69 -8.74 1.08
C ASP A 92 -8.35 -7.37 0.48
N VAL A 93 -9.39 -6.53 0.36
CA VAL A 93 -9.26 -5.18 -0.23
C VAL A 93 -8.33 -4.30 0.60
N ASN A 94 -8.35 -4.44 1.93
CA ASN A 94 -7.54 -3.64 2.83
C ASN A 94 -6.07 -4.02 2.72
N LEU A 95 -5.76 -5.32 2.73
CA LEU A 95 -4.40 -5.79 2.53
C LEU A 95 -3.85 -5.38 1.16
N ARG A 96 -4.70 -5.42 0.13
CA ARG A 96 -4.35 -4.96 -1.22
C ARG A 96 -4.02 -3.47 -1.25
N GLN A 97 -4.81 -2.65 -0.57
CA GLN A 97 -4.57 -1.21 -0.44
C GLN A 97 -3.28 -0.93 0.32
N ILE A 98 -3.05 -1.60 1.46
CA ILE A 98 -1.81 -1.48 2.24
C ILE A 98 -0.59 -1.85 1.39
N CYS A 99 -0.66 -2.95 0.62
CA CYS A 99 0.45 -3.38 -0.21
C CYS A 99 0.65 -2.49 -1.47
N GLY A 100 -0.31 -1.65 -1.84
CA GLY A 100 -0.27 -0.85 -3.07
C GLY A 100 -0.28 -1.71 -4.35
N CYS A 101 -0.63 -2.99 -4.25
CA CYS A 101 -0.68 -3.91 -5.38
C CYS A 101 -1.98 -3.71 -6.16
N PHE A 102 -1.96 -2.83 -7.17
CA PHE A 102 -2.97 -2.87 -8.22
C PHE A 102 -2.66 -4.09 -9.09
N MET A 103 -3.35 -5.20 -8.88
CA MET A 103 -3.26 -6.36 -9.76
C MET A 103 -3.91 -6.06 -11.12
N SER A 104 -3.22 -5.26 -11.94
CA SER A 104 -3.56 -5.06 -13.34
C SER A 104 -2.61 -5.79 -14.29
N THR A 105 -1.43 -6.24 -13.86
CA THR A 105 -0.53 -7.05 -14.69
C THR A 105 0.34 -7.94 -13.82
N GLY A 106 0.62 -9.15 -14.30
CA GLY A 106 1.06 -10.30 -13.53
C GLY A 106 2.28 -10.07 -12.61
N PHE A 107 2.17 -10.64 -11.41
CA PHE A 107 3.34 -11.08 -10.65
C PHE A 107 4.04 -12.18 -11.46
N PRO A 108 5.35 -12.05 -11.77
CA PRO A 108 6.14 -13.16 -12.29
C PRO A 108 6.35 -14.26 -11.23
#